data_AF-A0A8B8NRT6-F1
#
_entry.id   AF-A0A8B8NRT6-F1
#
_cell.length_a   1.000
_cell.length_b   1.000
_cell.length_c   1.000
_cell.angle_alpha   90.00
_cell.angle_beta   90.00
_cell.angle_gamma   90.00
#
_symmetry.space_group_name_H-M   'P 1'
#
loop_
_entity.id
_entity.type
_entity.pdbx_description
1 polymer ?
#
loop_
_entity_poly.entity_id
_entity_poly.type
_entity_poly.pdbx_seq_one_letter_code
_entity_poly.pdbx_strand_id
1 'polypeptide(L)'
;MGGMWLFGFGIGIHLLQSEDPESMPKKTEINPKDNHISFQCESMGAVEKKLKEMGIDYVRARVEEGGIQVDQLFFHDPDGFMIEICNCDSLPVIPLAGEVARSCSRVNSLQMLQPRIKQVLQQ
;
A
#
# COMPACT_ATOMS: atom_id res chain seq x y z
N MET A 1 -4.36 -20.43 -15.53
CA MET A 1 -3.73 -19.52 -14.57
C MET A 1 -4.06 -18.08 -14.94
N GLY A 2 -5.02 -17.47 -14.25
CA GLY A 2 -5.31 -16.05 -14.35
C GLY A 2 -4.39 -15.24 -13.43
N GLY A 3 -4.18 -13.98 -13.75
CA GLY A 3 -3.41 -13.06 -12.91
C GLY A 3 -3.65 -11.62 -13.32
N MET A 4 -3.46 -10.70 -12.38
CA MET A 4 -3.57 -9.27 -12.61
C MET A 4 -2.39 -8.55 -11.98
N TRP A 5 -1.91 -7.52 -12.66
CA TRP A 5 -0.89 -6.64 -12.12
C TRP A 5 -1.49 -5.34 -11.62
N LEU A 6 -1.04 -4.91 -10.44
CA LEU A 6 -1.21 -3.56 -9.94
C LEU A 6 0.13 -2.85 -10.04
N PHE A 7 0.21 -1.77 -10.79
CA PHE A 7 1.42 -0.97 -10.94
C PHE A 7 1.18 0.47 -10.47
N GLY A 8 2.09 1.00 -9.66
CA GLY A 8 2.04 2.37 -9.16
C GLY A 8 3.27 2.71 -8.34
N PHE A 9 3.63 4.00 -8.28
CA PHE A 9 4.73 4.50 -7.43
C PHE A 9 6.09 3.78 -7.64
N GLY A 10 6.34 3.24 -8.85
CA GLY A 10 7.55 2.49 -9.16
C GLY A 10 7.57 1.04 -8.66
N ILE A 11 6.46 0.54 -8.12
CA ILE A 11 6.30 -0.83 -7.60
C ILE A 11 5.22 -1.56 -8.43
N GLY A 12 5.41 -2.86 -8.64
CA GLY A 12 4.44 -3.75 -9.25
C GLY A 12 4.07 -4.90 -8.29
N ILE A 13 2.78 -5.08 -8.04
CA ILE A 13 2.23 -6.22 -7.29
C ILE A 13 1.52 -7.13 -8.29
N HIS A 14 1.95 -8.37 -8.39
CA HIS A 14 1.31 -9.39 -9.23
C HIS A 14 0.41 -10.27 -8.38
N LEU A 15 -0.91 -10.17 -8.59
CA LEU A 15 -1.88 -11.07 -7.98
C LEU A 15 -2.07 -12.28 -8.89
N LEU A 16 -1.74 -13.46 -8.37
CA LEU A 16 -1.89 -14.73 -9.05
C LEU A 16 -3.12 -15.45 -8.52
N GLN A 17 -3.99 -15.89 -9.41
CA GLN A 17 -5.15 -16.68 -9.03
C GLN A 17 -4.70 -18.09 -8.62
N SER A 18 -5.09 -18.53 -7.43
CA SER A 18 -4.89 -19.93 -7.00
C SER A 18 -5.70 -20.89 -7.88
N GLU A 19 -5.12 -22.04 -8.22
CA GLU A 19 -5.85 -23.13 -8.90
C GLU A 19 -6.85 -23.82 -7.96
N ASP A 20 -6.61 -23.77 -6.66
CA ASP A 20 -7.47 -24.30 -5.62
C ASP A 20 -7.67 -23.25 -4.50
N PRO A 21 -8.67 -22.36 -4.63
CA PRO A 21 -8.92 -21.31 -3.66
C PRO A 21 -9.33 -21.83 -2.27
N GLU A 22 -9.96 -23.00 -2.18
CA GLU A 22 -10.46 -23.53 -0.91
C GLU A 22 -9.34 -24.07 0.00
N SER A 23 -8.20 -24.45 -0.57
CA SER A 23 -7.03 -24.87 0.20
C SER A 23 -6.12 -23.71 0.65
N MET A 24 -6.45 -22.48 0.27
CA MET A 24 -5.70 -21.30 0.71
C MET A 24 -5.76 -21.16 2.24
N PRO A 25 -4.66 -20.77 2.90
CA PRO A 25 -4.63 -20.58 4.35
C PRO A 25 -5.67 -19.55 4.80
N LYS A 26 -6.62 -19.96 5.63
CA LYS A 26 -7.62 -19.06 6.23
C LYS A 26 -7.04 -18.49 7.52
N LYS A 27 -6.42 -17.30 7.45
CA LYS A 27 -6.00 -16.57 8.65
C LYS A 27 -7.19 -15.83 9.25
N THR A 28 -7.44 -16.05 10.54
CA THR A 28 -8.57 -15.45 11.25
C THR A 28 -8.16 -14.41 12.27
N GLU A 29 -6.95 -14.51 12.84
CA GLU A 29 -6.43 -13.55 13.80
C GLU A 29 -5.61 -12.45 13.10
N ILE A 30 -5.82 -11.20 13.52
CA ILE A 30 -4.99 -10.07 13.10
C ILE A 30 -3.79 -9.98 14.05
N ASN A 31 -2.65 -10.52 13.63
CA ASN A 31 -1.39 -10.48 14.38
C ASN A 31 -0.38 -9.48 13.76
N PRO A 32 -0.17 -8.29 14.33
CA PRO A 32 0.80 -7.30 13.82
C PRO A 32 2.24 -7.81 13.60
N LYS A 33 2.62 -8.97 14.16
CA LYS A 33 3.95 -9.57 14.00
C LYS A 33 4.06 -10.59 12.87
N ASP A 34 2.96 -10.92 12.20
CA ASP A 34 2.97 -11.80 11.03
C ASP A 34 3.57 -11.09 9.81
N ASN A 35 3.96 -11.87 8.78
CA ASN A 35 4.37 -11.32 7.49
C ASN A 35 3.23 -10.51 6.86
N HIS A 36 3.52 -9.28 6.44
CA HIS A 36 2.57 -8.34 5.85
C HIS A 36 3.22 -7.49 4.75
N ILE A 37 2.38 -6.87 3.92
CA ILE A 37 2.76 -5.80 3.01
C ILE A 37 2.30 -4.48 3.63
N SER A 38 3.21 -3.51 3.73
CA SER A 38 2.93 -2.20 4.32
C SER A 38 2.74 -1.11 3.27
N PHE A 39 1.73 -0.26 3.47
CA PHE A 39 1.48 0.92 2.64
C PHE A 39 1.44 2.19 3.49
N GLN A 40 2.02 3.26 2.95
CA GLN A 40 1.91 4.58 3.53
C GLN A 40 0.52 5.16 3.30
N CYS A 41 -0.02 5.88 4.29
CA CYS A 41 -1.19 6.74 4.09
C CYS A 41 -0.93 8.19 4.53
N GLU A 42 -1.74 9.10 4.00
CA GLU A 42 -1.69 10.53 4.36
C GLU A 42 -2.46 10.83 5.65
N SER A 43 -3.42 9.97 6.02
CA SER A 43 -4.28 10.18 7.18
C SER A 43 -4.78 8.85 7.74
N MET A 44 -4.26 8.47 8.91
CA MET A 44 -4.71 7.29 9.64
C MET A 44 -6.22 7.32 9.93
N GLY A 45 -6.74 8.50 10.30
CA GLY A 45 -8.16 8.66 10.61
C GLY A 45 -9.07 8.46 9.40
N ALA A 46 -8.64 8.86 8.20
CA ALA A 46 -9.39 8.60 6.97
C ALA A 46 -9.44 7.09 6.64
N VAL A 47 -8.33 6.39 6.83
CA VAL A 47 -8.23 4.94 6.62
C VAL A 47 -9.12 4.20 7.63
N GLU A 48 -9.03 4.51 8.92
CA GLU A 48 -9.89 3.88 9.95
C GLU A 48 -11.37 4.10 9.67
N LYS A 49 -11.75 5.32 9.26
CA LYS A 49 -13.13 5.61 8.88
C LYS A 49 -13.58 4.70 7.74
N LYS A 50 -12.74 4.54 6.71
CA LYS A 50 -13.08 3.72 5.54
C LYS A 50 -13.18 2.23 5.88
N LEU A 51 -12.27 1.71 6.71
CA LEU A 51 -12.31 0.32 7.19
C LEU A 51 -13.62 0.06 7.96
N LYS A 52 -14.01 0.96 8.87
CA LYS A 52 -15.28 0.86 9.60
C LYS A 52 -16.50 0.88 8.68
N GLU A 53 -16.53 1.78 7.70
CA GLU A 53 -17.62 1.85 6.71
C GLU A 53 -17.74 0.58 5.88
N MET A 54 -16.62 -0.11 5.63
CA MET A 54 -16.57 -1.38 4.92
C MET A 54 -16.83 -2.59 5.82
N GLY A 55 -16.94 -2.41 7.14
CA GLY A 55 -17.08 -3.51 8.10
C GLY A 55 -15.84 -4.39 8.19
N ILE A 56 -14.65 -3.83 7.93
CA ILE A 56 -13.37 -4.55 8.02
C ILE A 56 -12.80 -4.37 9.42
N ASP A 57 -12.60 -5.49 10.11
CA ASP A 57 -11.92 -5.52 11.41
C ASP A 57 -10.44 -5.16 11.26
N TYR A 58 -9.92 -4.41 12.23
CA TYR A 58 -8.53 -3.98 12.23
C TYR A 58 -7.96 -3.87 13.65
N VAL A 59 -6.64 -3.98 13.76
CA VAL A 59 -5.88 -3.72 14.99
C VAL A 59 -5.05 -2.47 14.79
N ARG A 60 -5.12 -1.55 15.76
CA ARG A 60 -4.21 -0.39 15.82
C ARG A 60 -3.02 -0.70 16.71
N ALA A 61 -1.83 -0.36 16.25
CA ALA A 61 -0.62 -0.37 17.05
C ALA A 61 0.11 0.97 16.94
N ARG A 62 1.00 1.21 17.88
CA ARG A 62 1.94 2.33 17.86
C ARG A 62 3.32 1.81 18.24
N VAL A 63 4.32 2.22 17.49
CA VAL A 63 5.73 1.94 17.77
C VAL A 63 6.51 3.24 17.87
N GLU A 64 7.66 3.20 18.54
CA GLU A 64 8.59 4.32 18.63
C GLU A 64 9.93 3.91 18.04
N GLU A 65 10.40 4.65 17.04
CA GLU A 65 11.69 4.43 16.37
C GLU A 65 12.46 5.75 16.33
N GLY A 66 13.62 5.80 16.99
CA GLY A 66 14.44 7.02 17.05
C GLY A 66 13.72 8.22 17.69
N GLY A 67 12.79 7.98 18.63
CA GLY A 67 11.96 9.02 19.26
C GLY A 67 10.78 9.51 18.40
N ILE A 68 10.56 8.89 17.24
CA ILE A 68 9.44 9.19 16.35
C ILE A 68 8.36 8.13 16.57
N GLN A 69 7.13 8.58 16.87
CA GLN A 69 5.98 7.68 17.00
C GLN A 69 5.36 7.40 15.63
N VAL A 70 5.23 6.12 15.32
CA VAL A 70 4.58 5.63 14.10
C VAL A 70 3.31 4.89 14.49
N ASP A 71 2.18 5.35 13.96
CA ASP A 71 0.89 4.67 14.08
C ASP A 71 0.75 3.67 12.93
N GLN A 72 0.23 2.50 13.25
CA GLN A 72 0.03 1.39 12.32
C GLN A 72 -1.39 0.84 12.46
N LEU A 73 -1.97 0.40 11.35
CA LEU A 73 -3.23 -0.33 11.29
C LEU A 73 -2.98 -1.64 10.56
N PHE A 74 -3.43 -2.74 11.14
CA PHE A 74 -3.31 -4.08 10.58
C PHE A 74 -4.70 -4.64 10.31
N PHE A 75 -4.90 -5.21 9.14
CA PHE A 75 -6.13 -5.91 8.77
C PHE A 75 -5.84 -6.95 7.69
N HIS A 76 -6.81 -7.80 7.41
CA HIS A 76 -6.71 -8.80 6.36
C HIS A 76 -7.35 -8.30 5.06
N ASP A 77 -6.75 -8.67 3.93
CA ASP A 77 -7.40 -8.61 2.63
C ASP A 77 -8.45 -9.74 2.49
N PRO A 78 -9.21 -9.80 1.39
CA PRO A 78 -10.23 -10.83 1.18
C PRO A 78 -9.70 -12.28 1.21
N ASP A 79 -8.42 -12.48 0.91
CA ASP A 79 -7.76 -13.80 0.87
C ASP A 79 -7.05 -14.14 2.21
N GLY A 80 -7.10 -13.24 3.20
CA GLY A 80 -6.48 -13.43 4.52
C GLY A 80 -5.00 -13.06 4.59
N PHE A 81 -4.48 -12.34 3.57
CA PHE A 81 -3.15 -11.75 3.66
C PHE A 81 -3.18 -10.48 4.49
N MET A 82 -2.12 -10.30 5.26
CA MET A 82 -2.04 -9.18 6.18
C MET A 82 -1.54 -7.92 5.48
N ILE A 83 -2.30 -6.84 5.64
CA ILE A 83 -1.98 -5.51 5.18
C ILE A 83 -1.68 -4.64 6.41
N GLU A 84 -0.58 -3.91 6.34
CA GLU A 84 -0.27 -2.82 7.25
C GLU A 84 -0.50 -1.48 6.54
N ILE A 85 -1.12 -0.53 7.23
CA ILE A 85 -1.12 0.88 6.86
C ILE A 85 -0.40 1.68 7.93
N CYS A 86 0.58 2.50 7.55
CA CYS A 86 1.33 3.33 8.49
C CYS A 86 1.52 4.78 8.02
N ASN A 87 1.89 5.64 8.97
CA ASN A 87 2.37 7.01 8.72
C ASN A 87 3.92 7.08 8.79
N CYS A 88 4.60 6.06 8.25
CA CYS A 88 6.05 5.89 8.35
C CYS A 88 6.88 6.93 7.57
N ASP A 89 6.26 7.84 6.81
CA ASP A 89 6.96 8.91 6.09
C ASP A 89 7.66 9.92 7.02
N SER A 90 7.31 9.88 8.30
CA SER A 90 7.97 10.63 9.35
C SER A 90 9.36 10.07 9.69
N LEU A 91 9.68 8.83 9.32
CA LEU A 91 10.97 8.21 9.61
C LEU A 91 12.06 8.66 8.62
N PRO A 92 13.30 8.92 9.09
CA PRO A 92 14.41 9.26 8.22
C PRO A 92 14.83 8.05 7.36
N VAL A 93 14.65 8.12 6.04
CA VAL A 93 15.13 7.09 5.12
C VAL A 93 16.62 7.31 4.85
N ILE A 94 17.46 6.37 5.28
CA ILE A 94 18.89 6.35 4.95
C ILE A 94 19.08 5.40 3.75
N PRO A 95 19.55 5.88 2.59
CA PRO A 95 19.83 5.03 1.45
C PRO A 95 20.97 4.08 1.78
N LEU A 96 20.75 2.78 1.59
CA LEU A 96 21.76 1.74 1.86
C LEU A 96 22.95 1.77 0.89
N ALA A 97 22.82 2.46 -0.23
CA ALA A 97 23.81 2.48 -1.32
C ALA A 97 24.22 3.90 -1.74
N GLY A 98 24.49 4.81 -0.79
CA GLY A 98 25.20 6.09 -1.03
C GLY A 98 24.57 7.11 -1.98
N GLU A 99 23.53 6.76 -2.74
CA GLU A 99 22.78 7.65 -3.60
C GLU A 99 21.64 8.28 -2.82
N VAL A 100 21.45 9.58 -3.00
CA VAL A 100 20.41 10.38 -2.34
C VAL A 100 19.05 9.74 -2.61
N ALA A 101 18.45 9.14 -1.57
CA ALA A 101 17.06 8.72 -1.62
C ALA A 101 16.26 9.98 -1.94
N ARG A 102 15.62 10.01 -3.11
CA ARG A 102 14.61 11.01 -3.37
C ARG A 102 13.50 10.74 -2.36
N SER A 103 13.44 11.56 -1.31
CA SER A 103 12.25 11.69 -0.50
C SER A 103 11.07 11.79 -1.47
N CYS A 104 10.05 10.95 -1.30
CA CYS A 104 8.80 11.10 -2.03
C CYS A 104 8.09 12.36 -1.51
N SER A 105 8.66 13.53 -1.77
CA SER A 105 7.93 14.79 -1.71
C SER A 105 6.85 14.69 -2.77
N ARG A 106 5.59 14.66 -2.31
CA ARG A 106 4.37 14.66 -3.12
C ARG A 106 4.57 15.57 -4.34
N VAL A 107 4.88 14.98 -5.49
CA VAL A 107 4.92 15.72 -6.74
C VAL A 107 3.46 16.03 -7.04
N ASN A 108 3.08 17.29 -6.94
CA ASN A 108 1.74 17.74 -7.30
C ASN A 108 1.54 17.42 -8.79
N SER A 109 0.90 16.30 -9.11
CA SER A 109 0.84 15.68 -10.45
C SER A 109 -0.14 16.38 -11.41
N LEU A 110 -0.44 17.66 -11.18
CA LEU A 110 -1.38 18.45 -11.98
C LEU A 110 -0.84 18.94 -13.33
N GLN A 111 0.36 18.52 -13.77
CA GLN A 111 0.94 19.00 -15.04
C GLN A 111 1.14 17.95 -16.16
N MET A 112 0.74 16.68 -15.98
CA MET A 112 1.07 15.61 -16.96
C MET A 112 -0.11 14.98 -17.71
N LEU A 113 -1.23 15.68 -17.86
CA LEU A 113 -2.32 15.27 -18.76
C LEU A 113 -2.68 16.38 -19.76
N GLN A 114 -1.84 16.56 -20.78
CA GLN A 114 -2.30 17.03 -22.08
C GLN A 114 -2.07 15.92 -23.11
N PRO A 115 -3.13 15.27 -23.63
CA PRO A 115 -2.98 14.39 -24.77
C PRO A 115 -2.72 15.23 -26.03
N ARG A 116 -1.54 15.06 -26.65
CA ARG A 116 -1.32 15.48 -28.04
C ARG A 116 -2.15 14.59 -28.96
N ILE A 117 -3.29 15.08 -29.42
CA ILE A 117 -4.03 14.48 -30.52
C ILE A 117 -3.20 14.66 -31.80
N LYS A 118 -2.58 13.58 -32.30
CA LYS A 118 -2.16 13.51 -33.70
C LYS A 118 -3.35 13.02 -34.51
N GLN A 119 -4.00 13.91 -35.26
CA GLN A 119 -4.94 13.53 -36.31
C GLN A 119 -4.17 12.86 -37.46
N VAL A 120 -4.52 11.60 -37.75
CA VAL A 120 -4.24 10.93 -39.02
C VAL A 120 -5.60 10.53 -39.58
N LEU A 121 -6.05 11.15 -40.67
CA LEU A 121 -6.67 10.49 -41.84
C LEU A 121 -7.26 11.52 -42.84
N GLN A 122 -6.91 11.28 -44.12
CA GLN A 122 -7.64 11.56 -45.37
C GLN A 122 -7.82 13.00 -45.85
N GLN A 123 -7.07 13.38 -46.90
CA GLN A 123 -7.46 13.20 -48.32
C GLN A 123 -6.22 13.20 -49.21
#